data_AF-A0A2E1X480-F1
#
_entry.id   AF-A0A2E1X480-F1
#
_cell.length_a   1.000
_cell.length_b   1.000
_cell.length_c   1.000
_cell.angle_alpha   90.00
_cell.angle_beta   90.00
_cell.angle_gamma   90.00
#
_symmetry.space_group_name_H-M   'P 1'
#
loop_
_entity.id
_entity.type
_entity.pdbx_description
1 polymer ?
#
loop_
_entity_poly.entity_id
_entity_poly.type
_entity_poly.pdbx_seq_one_letter_code
_entity_poly.pdbx_strand_id
1 'polypeptide(L)'
;MPCSDWCCKGDQRITRVSNNQEIQEGSDMKLHLTLAILFLSAVIGGFAIAIQDDETATVTKREDIKELMELMNSKDMGLQVMQTMFDSVKALGTAIPENFFEDFISEVNFDELTELIIPIYDKHFSHDDIKELSAFYQTPIGKKLIEKQPDIIKESMVAGMTWGQKIGAKLVKKLREEE
;
A
#
# COMPACT_ATOMS: atom_id res chain seq x y z
N MET A 1 20.63 17.81 33.58
CA MET A 1 19.64 18.45 34.47
C MET A 1 18.27 17.87 34.16
N PRO A 2 17.43 17.70 35.19
CA PRO A 2 16.80 16.42 35.51
C PRO A 2 15.27 16.46 35.45
N CYS A 3 14.68 15.26 35.59
CA CYS A 3 13.32 15.06 36.08
C CYS A 3 13.06 15.85 37.37
N SER A 4 11.88 16.48 37.50
CA SER A 4 11.29 16.71 38.82
C SER A 4 9.76 16.99 38.77
N ASP A 5 9.05 16.35 39.72
CA ASP A 5 8.04 16.98 40.58
C ASP A 5 6.53 16.72 40.47
N TRP A 6 6.04 15.70 39.76
CA TRP A 6 4.64 15.25 39.96
C TRP A 6 4.53 13.81 40.44
N CYS A 7 5.20 13.54 41.55
CA CYS A 7 4.97 12.39 42.40
C CYS A 7 4.91 12.90 43.84
N CYS A 8 3.71 13.05 44.43
CA CYS A 8 3.43 12.94 45.87
C CYS A 8 2.02 13.45 46.24
N LYS A 9 1.15 12.50 46.62
CA LYS A 9 0.09 12.51 47.67
C LYS A 9 -1.07 11.65 47.14
N GLY A 10 -1.33 10.43 47.64
CA GLY A 10 -1.49 10.06 49.06
C GLY A 10 -2.82 10.64 49.55
N ASP A 11 -3.75 9.93 50.17
CA ASP A 11 -3.81 8.58 50.71
C ASP A 11 -5.29 8.36 51.12
N GLN A 12 -5.75 7.11 51.04
CA GLN A 12 -6.74 6.46 51.91
C GLN A 12 -8.18 6.95 52.17
N ARG A 13 -9.07 5.96 52.01
CA ARG A 13 -10.07 5.46 52.97
C ARG A 13 -11.04 6.48 53.57
N ILE A 14 -12.32 6.40 53.21
CA ILE A 14 -13.40 6.26 54.21
C ILE A 14 -14.48 5.30 53.69
N THR A 15 -14.55 4.18 54.38
CA THR A 15 -15.64 3.21 54.47
C THR A 15 -16.90 3.83 55.10
N ARG A 16 -18.10 3.49 54.61
CA ARG A 16 -19.26 3.37 55.49
C ARG A 16 -20.18 2.22 55.08
N VAL A 17 -20.14 1.20 55.91
CA VAL A 17 -21.10 0.10 56.03
C VAL A 17 -22.29 0.60 56.86
N SER A 18 -23.52 0.38 56.39
CA SER A 18 -24.71 0.02 57.19
C SER A 18 -25.83 -0.37 56.20
N ASN A 19 -26.08 -1.64 55.93
CA ASN A 19 -26.81 -2.62 56.75
C ASN A 19 -28.34 -2.39 56.78
N ASN A 20 -29.02 -3.33 56.11
CA ASN A 20 -30.27 -4.03 56.47
C ASN A 20 -31.66 -3.36 56.54
N GLN A 21 -32.58 -4.05 55.83
CA GLN A 21 -33.92 -4.54 56.23
C GLN A 21 -35.19 -4.03 55.49
N GLU A 22 -35.84 -5.02 54.84
CA GLU A 22 -37.28 -5.36 54.70
C GLU A 22 -38.24 -4.37 54.00
N ILE A 23 -38.75 -4.67 52.79
CA ILE A 23 -39.88 -5.56 52.37
C ILE A 23 -41.27 -4.87 52.43
N GLN A 24 -41.78 -4.63 51.20
CA GLN A 24 -43.16 -4.70 50.67
C GLN A 24 -44.32 -3.89 51.26
N GLU A 25 -44.96 -3.09 50.38
CA GLU A 25 -46.42 -3.14 50.17
C GLU A 25 -46.83 -2.49 48.83
N GLY A 26 -47.88 -3.00 48.18
CA GLY A 26 -48.71 -2.20 47.26
C GLY A 26 -48.62 -2.48 45.76
N SER A 27 -49.08 -3.65 45.34
CA SER A 27 -49.34 -4.06 43.97
C SER A 27 -50.48 -3.26 43.31
N ASP A 28 -50.20 -2.19 42.56
CA ASP A 28 -51.22 -1.60 41.65
C ASP A 28 -50.67 -0.76 40.47
N MET A 29 -49.38 -0.90 40.15
CA MET A 29 -48.74 -0.13 39.07
C MET A 29 -48.01 -1.03 38.06
N LYS A 30 -48.40 -2.31 37.96
CA LYS A 30 -47.76 -3.27 37.04
C LYS A 30 -48.38 -3.35 35.65
N LEU A 31 -49.54 -2.74 35.43
CA LEU A 31 -50.22 -2.76 34.13
C LEU A 31 -49.89 -1.54 33.25
N HIS A 32 -49.56 -0.40 33.86
CA HIS A 32 -49.17 0.81 33.12
C HIS A 32 -47.64 0.96 32.96
N LEU A 33 -46.83 0.29 33.79
CA LEU A 33 -45.37 0.37 33.70
C LEU A 33 -44.80 -0.55 32.59
N THR A 34 -45.48 -1.65 32.26
CA THR A 34 -45.07 -2.54 31.15
C THR A 34 -45.30 -1.89 29.78
N LEU A 35 -46.32 -1.04 29.63
CA LEU A 35 -46.57 -0.29 28.40
C LEU A 35 -45.58 0.87 28.18
N ALA A 36 -45.09 1.49 29.26
CA ALA A 36 -44.06 2.54 29.16
C ALA A 36 -42.66 1.97 28.85
N ILE A 37 -42.36 0.74 29.27
CA ILE A 37 -41.08 0.07 28.97
C ILE A 37 -41.03 -0.45 27.52
N LEU A 38 -42.17 -0.78 26.91
CA LEU A 38 -42.22 -1.18 25.49
C LEU A 38 -42.12 0.00 24.50
N PHE A 39 -42.32 1.24 24.95
CA PHE A 39 -42.12 2.43 24.12
C PHE A 39 -40.74 3.10 24.31
N LEU A 40 -40.00 2.79 25.38
CA LEU A 40 -38.65 3.33 25.58
C LEU A 40 -37.53 2.49 24.94
N SER A 41 -37.80 1.23 24.58
CA SER A 41 -36.81 0.37 23.89
C SER A 41 -36.66 0.65 22.39
N ALA A 42 -37.50 1.53 21.80
CA ALA A 42 -37.46 1.87 20.38
C ALA A 42 -36.51 3.04 20.02
N VAL A 43 -35.71 3.57 20.97
CA VAL A 43 -34.78 4.69 20.71
C VAL A 43 -33.29 4.33 20.94
N ILE A 44 -32.98 3.12 21.40
CA ILE A 44 -31.57 2.66 21.62
C ILE A 44 -31.20 1.50 20.67
N GLY A 45 -31.82 1.44 19.48
CA GLY A 45 -31.59 0.39 18.48
C GLY A 45 -30.79 0.82 17.25
N GLY A 46 -30.20 2.02 17.24
CA GLY A 46 -29.69 2.65 16.01
C GLY A 46 -28.33 3.31 16.15
N PHE A 47 -27.39 2.70 16.87
CA PHE A 47 -25.97 2.96 16.65
C PHE A 47 -25.24 1.62 16.73
N ALA A 48 -25.48 0.78 15.71
CA ALA A 48 -24.52 -0.26 15.39
C ALA A 48 -23.20 0.46 15.10
N ILE A 49 -22.23 0.23 15.98
CA ILE A 49 -20.86 0.68 15.83
C ILE A 49 -20.34 0.02 14.54
N ALA A 50 -20.32 0.78 13.45
CA ALA A 50 -19.64 0.43 12.21
C ALA A 50 -18.13 0.57 12.45
N ILE A 51 -17.54 -0.40 13.13
CA ILE A 51 -16.08 -0.54 13.25
C ILE A 51 -15.77 -1.99 12.94
N GLN A 52 -15.78 -2.36 11.67
CA GLN A 52 -15.22 -3.65 11.22
C GLN A 52 -14.92 -3.78 9.71
N ASP A 53 -14.98 -2.72 8.91
CA ASP A 53 -14.73 -2.80 7.45
C ASP A 53 -13.35 -2.29 6.99
N ASP A 54 -12.57 -1.64 7.85
CA ASP A 54 -11.32 -0.98 7.39
C ASP A 54 -10.16 -1.97 7.22
N GLU A 55 -10.05 -2.96 8.10
CA GLU A 55 -8.96 -3.96 8.05
C GLU A 55 -9.20 -5.00 6.93
N THR A 56 -10.45 -5.36 6.65
CA THR A 56 -10.80 -6.31 5.57
C THR A 56 -10.70 -5.65 4.19
N ALA A 57 -11.11 -4.38 4.06
CA ALA A 57 -10.97 -3.62 2.82
C ALA A 57 -9.49 -3.36 2.47
N THR A 58 -8.65 -3.07 3.46
CA THR A 58 -7.20 -2.89 3.24
C THR A 58 -6.48 -4.19 2.90
N VAL A 59 -6.82 -5.31 3.54
CA VAL A 59 -6.28 -6.64 3.18
C VAL A 59 -6.66 -7.05 1.75
N THR A 60 -7.93 -6.88 1.37
CA THR A 60 -8.39 -7.24 0.01
C THR A 60 -7.77 -6.34 -1.07
N LYS A 61 -7.60 -5.04 -0.80
CA LYS A 61 -6.88 -4.14 -1.71
C LYS A 61 -5.41 -4.54 -1.86
N ARG A 62 -4.76 -4.99 -0.79
CA ARG A 62 -3.38 -5.48 -0.81
C ARG A 62 -3.21 -6.65 -1.79
N GLU A 63 -4.12 -7.62 -1.71
CA GLU A 63 -4.13 -8.81 -2.57
C GLU A 63 -4.38 -8.41 -4.03
N ASP A 64 -5.36 -7.53 -4.29
CA ASP A 64 -5.65 -7.05 -5.65
C ASP A 64 -4.47 -6.27 -6.27
N ILE A 65 -3.71 -5.50 -5.46
CA ILE A 65 -2.48 -4.83 -5.92
C ILE A 65 -1.42 -5.88 -6.32
N LYS A 66 -1.26 -6.94 -5.52
CA LYS A 66 -0.32 -8.03 -5.83
C LYS A 66 -0.68 -8.70 -7.14
N GLU A 67 -1.97 -9.04 -7.34
CA GLU A 67 -2.45 -9.62 -8.59
C GLU A 67 -2.23 -8.68 -9.79
N LEU A 68 -2.48 -7.38 -9.63
CA LEU A 68 -2.19 -6.39 -10.67
C LEU A 68 -0.70 -6.39 -11.06
N MET A 69 0.21 -6.45 -10.08
CA MET A 69 1.65 -6.49 -10.34
C MET A 69 2.07 -7.76 -11.09
N GLU A 70 1.48 -8.90 -10.75
CA GLU A 70 1.69 -10.18 -11.44
C GLU A 70 1.16 -10.13 -12.88
N LEU A 71 -0.04 -9.57 -13.08
CA LEU A 71 -0.67 -9.41 -14.39
C LEU A 71 0.20 -8.58 -15.35
N MET A 72 0.87 -7.54 -14.85
CA MET A 72 1.79 -6.71 -15.64
C MET A 72 3.17 -7.34 -15.87
N ASN A 73 3.41 -8.58 -15.43
CA ASN A 73 4.71 -9.26 -15.48
C ASN A 73 5.84 -8.44 -14.82
N SER A 74 5.55 -7.81 -13.68
CA SER A 74 6.51 -6.90 -13.00
C SER A 74 7.82 -7.60 -12.61
N LYS A 75 7.79 -8.91 -12.36
CA LYS A 75 8.96 -9.74 -12.10
C LYS A 75 9.92 -9.80 -13.29
N ASP A 76 9.40 -10.14 -14.47
CA ASP A 76 10.22 -10.26 -15.69
C ASP A 76 10.80 -8.91 -16.08
N MET A 77 10.01 -7.83 -15.93
CA MET A 77 10.50 -6.48 -16.15
C MET A 77 11.59 -6.09 -15.14
N GLY A 78 11.44 -6.45 -13.86
CA GLY A 78 12.47 -6.27 -12.85
C GLY A 78 13.78 -6.98 -13.19
N LEU A 79 13.71 -8.24 -13.63
CA LEU A 79 14.87 -9.01 -14.11
C LEU A 79 15.56 -8.32 -15.30
N GLN A 80 14.78 -7.84 -16.26
CA GLN A 80 15.33 -7.15 -17.43
C GLN A 80 16.05 -5.84 -17.07
N VAL A 81 15.51 -5.07 -16.12
CA VAL A 81 16.15 -3.85 -15.62
C VAL A 81 17.46 -4.18 -14.91
N MET A 82 17.46 -5.20 -14.05
CA MET A 82 18.68 -5.65 -13.36
C MET A 82 19.75 -6.13 -14.35
N GLN A 83 19.37 -6.90 -15.37
CA GLN A 83 20.29 -7.32 -16.44
C GLN A 83 20.89 -6.11 -17.16
N THR A 84 20.06 -5.13 -17.52
CA THR A 84 20.52 -3.92 -18.22
C THR A 84 21.50 -3.11 -17.35
N MET A 85 21.23 -3.00 -16.05
CA MET A 85 22.15 -2.36 -15.11
C MET A 85 23.47 -3.13 -15.02
N PHE A 86 23.42 -4.46 -14.93
CA PHE A 86 24.61 -5.30 -14.90
C PHE A 86 25.46 -5.17 -16.16
N ASP A 87 24.85 -5.21 -17.34
CA ASP A 87 25.54 -5.01 -18.62
C ASP A 87 26.17 -3.61 -18.71
N SER A 88 25.48 -2.59 -18.18
CA SER A 88 26.00 -1.23 -18.10
C SER A 88 27.23 -1.14 -17.20
N VAL A 89 27.22 -1.81 -16.05
CA VAL A 89 28.37 -1.87 -15.14
C VAL A 89 29.53 -2.62 -15.78
N LYS A 90 29.30 -3.76 -16.45
CA LYS A 90 30.32 -4.46 -17.23
C LYS A 90 30.95 -3.56 -18.30
N ALA A 91 30.14 -2.76 -18.99
CA ALA A 91 30.63 -1.83 -20.02
C ALA A 91 31.54 -0.72 -19.47
N LEU A 92 31.45 -0.39 -18.18
CA LEU A 92 32.35 0.56 -17.51
C LEU A 92 33.74 -0.03 -17.20
N GLY A 93 33.97 -1.32 -17.50
CA GLY A 93 35.27 -1.98 -17.32
C GLY A 93 35.57 -2.42 -15.89
N THR A 94 34.57 -2.45 -15.00
CA THR A 94 34.73 -3.04 -13.67
C THR A 94 34.89 -4.56 -13.78
N ALA A 95 35.97 -5.10 -13.20
CA ALA A 95 36.17 -6.54 -13.11
C ALA A 95 35.19 -7.14 -12.09
N ILE A 96 34.07 -7.67 -12.60
CA ILE A 96 33.10 -8.42 -11.81
C ILE A 96 33.34 -9.92 -12.05
N PRO A 97 33.39 -10.75 -10.99
CA PRO A 97 33.46 -12.21 -11.13
C PRO A 97 32.36 -12.75 -12.05
N GLU A 98 32.68 -13.77 -12.85
CA GLU A 98 31.79 -14.27 -13.90
C GLU A 98 30.45 -14.79 -13.35
N ASN A 99 30.45 -15.32 -12.12
CA ASN A 99 29.28 -15.87 -11.41
C ASN A 99 28.54 -14.87 -10.52
N PHE A 100 29.03 -13.63 -10.38
CA PHE A 100 28.46 -12.67 -9.42
C PHE A 100 26.99 -12.34 -9.74
N PHE A 101 26.63 -12.28 -11.02
CA PHE A 101 25.27 -11.94 -11.42
C PHE A 101 24.29 -13.07 -11.13
N GLU A 102 24.69 -14.30 -11.42
CA GLU A 102 23.92 -15.49 -11.09
C GLU A 102 23.71 -15.59 -9.57
N ASP A 103 24.77 -15.37 -8.78
CA ASP A 103 24.70 -15.32 -7.32
C ASP A 103 23.75 -14.19 -6.87
N PHE A 104 23.88 -12.99 -7.44
CA PHE A 104 23.01 -11.86 -7.11
C PHE A 104 21.54 -12.16 -7.43
N ILE A 105 21.23 -12.69 -8.62
CA ILE A 105 19.87 -13.05 -9.01
C ILE A 105 19.32 -14.17 -8.13
N SER A 106 20.17 -15.10 -7.66
CA SER A 106 19.76 -16.18 -6.75
C SER A 106 19.30 -15.66 -5.38
N GLU A 107 19.83 -14.50 -4.95
CA GLU A 107 19.44 -13.82 -3.72
C GLU A 107 18.22 -12.89 -3.91
N VAL A 108 17.76 -12.64 -5.14
CA VAL A 108 16.60 -11.78 -5.39
C VAL A 108 15.31 -12.48 -4.96
N ASN A 109 14.67 -11.92 -3.93
CA ASN A 109 13.34 -12.30 -3.51
C ASN A 109 12.28 -11.34 -4.07
N PHE A 110 11.55 -11.77 -5.10
CA PHE A 110 10.48 -10.96 -5.71
C PHE A 110 9.26 -10.78 -4.80
N ASP A 111 9.00 -11.71 -3.88
CA ASP A 111 7.91 -11.54 -2.92
C ASP A 111 8.26 -10.40 -1.96
N GLU A 112 9.48 -10.38 -1.41
CA GLU A 112 9.93 -9.28 -0.54
C GLU A 112 9.86 -7.91 -1.25
N LEU A 113 10.32 -7.85 -2.50
CA LEU A 113 10.21 -6.63 -3.30
C LEU A 113 8.74 -6.21 -3.51
N THR A 114 7.85 -7.17 -3.72
CA THR A 114 6.41 -6.92 -3.89
C THR A 114 5.81 -6.35 -2.61
N GLU A 115 6.15 -6.91 -1.44
CA GLU A 115 5.70 -6.41 -0.13
C GLU A 115 6.14 -4.96 0.14
N LEU A 116 7.28 -4.53 -0.41
CA LEU A 116 7.76 -3.14 -0.33
C LEU A 116 7.03 -2.19 -1.29
N ILE A 117 6.56 -2.68 -2.44
CA ILE A 117 5.91 -1.86 -3.47
C ILE A 117 4.42 -1.67 -3.18
N ILE A 118 3.76 -2.69 -2.62
CA ILE A 118 2.32 -2.67 -2.31
C ILE A 118 1.88 -1.38 -1.57
N PRO A 119 2.55 -0.91 -0.49
CA PRO A 119 2.16 0.31 0.21
C PRO A 119 2.25 1.58 -0.66
N ILE A 120 3.10 1.57 -1.69
CA ILE A 120 3.22 2.68 -2.64
C ILE A 120 1.98 2.76 -3.51
N TYR A 121 1.52 1.62 -4.06
CA TYR A 121 0.27 1.56 -4.83
C TYR A 121 -0.92 1.91 -3.95
N ASP A 122 -0.97 1.36 -2.73
CA ASP A 122 -2.05 1.61 -1.78
C ASP A 122 -2.23 3.11 -1.48
N LYS A 123 -1.12 3.84 -1.36
CA LYS A 123 -1.12 5.29 -1.15
C LYS A 123 -1.65 6.10 -2.34
N HIS A 124 -1.48 5.60 -3.57
CA HIS A 124 -1.71 6.38 -4.79
C HIS A 124 -3.00 6.04 -5.52
N PHE A 125 -3.56 4.85 -5.30
CA PHE A 125 -4.76 4.38 -5.98
C PHE A 125 -5.82 3.98 -4.96
N SER A 126 -7.10 4.24 -5.24
CA SER A 126 -8.19 3.65 -4.48
C SER A 126 -8.32 2.16 -4.79
N HIS A 127 -9.10 1.42 -4.00
CA HIS A 127 -9.35 -0.01 -4.29
C HIS A 127 -10.06 -0.20 -5.63
N ASP A 128 -11.02 0.68 -5.94
CA ASP A 128 -11.76 0.62 -7.20
C ASP A 128 -10.86 0.93 -8.40
N ASP A 129 -9.92 1.87 -8.28
CA ASP A 129 -8.92 2.12 -9.33
C ASP A 129 -8.09 0.86 -9.63
N ILE A 130 -7.65 0.13 -8.59
CA ILE A 130 -6.88 -1.11 -8.75
C ILE A 130 -7.72 -2.16 -9.49
N LYS A 131 -9.01 -2.31 -9.15
CA LYS A 131 -9.92 -3.24 -9.84
C LYS A 131 -10.13 -2.85 -11.29
N GLU A 132 -10.32 -1.56 -11.57
CA GLU A 132 -10.49 -1.06 -12.94
C GLU A 132 -9.22 -1.27 -13.78
N LEU A 133 -8.04 -1.01 -13.21
CA LEU A 133 -6.75 -1.28 -13.86
C LEU A 133 -6.58 -2.76 -14.16
N SER A 134 -6.85 -3.64 -13.20
CA SER A 134 -6.80 -5.09 -13.38
C SER A 134 -7.76 -5.54 -14.49
N ALA A 135 -9.00 -5.04 -14.50
CA ALA A 135 -9.97 -5.33 -15.55
C ALA A 135 -9.49 -4.88 -16.93
N PHE A 136 -8.91 -3.67 -17.03
CA PHE A 136 -8.35 -3.17 -18.28
C PHE A 136 -7.20 -4.06 -18.80
N TYR A 137 -6.24 -4.41 -17.95
CA TYR A 137 -5.09 -5.22 -18.36
C TYR A 137 -5.46 -6.66 -18.73
N GLN A 138 -6.60 -7.17 -18.25
CA GLN A 138 -7.14 -8.46 -18.67
C GLN A 138 -7.78 -8.43 -20.07
N THR A 139 -8.10 -7.26 -20.63
CA THR A 139 -8.66 -7.14 -21.99
C THR A 139 -7.63 -7.54 -23.06
N PRO A 140 -8.06 -7.90 -24.29
CA PRO A 140 -7.13 -8.20 -25.38
C PRO A 140 -6.15 -7.06 -25.69
N ILE A 141 -6.60 -5.80 -25.57
CA ILE A 141 -5.73 -4.64 -25.80
C ILE A 141 -4.79 -4.41 -24.61
N GLY A 142 -5.25 -4.60 -23.38
CA GLY A 142 -4.42 -4.50 -22.18
C GLY A 142 -3.28 -5.52 -22.15
N LYS A 143 -3.58 -6.78 -22.48
CA LYS A 143 -2.56 -7.83 -22.63
C LYS A 143 -1.56 -7.51 -23.73
N LYS A 144 -2.03 -7.08 -24.90
CA LYS A 144 -1.16 -6.65 -25.99
C LYS A 144 -0.27 -5.48 -25.58
N LEU A 145 -0.77 -4.55 -24.76
CA LEU A 145 0.02 -3.46 -24.22
C LEU A 145 1.14 -4.00 -23.31
N ILE A 146 0.83 -4.87 -22.34
CA ILE A 146 1.84 -5.51 -21.47
C ILE A 146 2.93 -6.20 -22.30
N GLU A 147 2.55 -6.96 -23.33
CA GLU A 147 3.49 -7.66 -24.21
C GLU A 147 4.38 -6.71 -25.03
N LYS A 148 3.85 -5.57 -25.47
CA LYS A 148 4.55 -4.63 -26.38
C LYS A 148 5.25 -3.48 -25.68
N GLN A 149 4.89 -3.19 -24.44
CA GLN A 149 5.44 -2.07 -23.69
C GLN A 149 6.97 -2.13 -23.57
N PRO A 150 7.62 -3.28 -23.28
CA PRO A 150 9.08 -3.35 -23.20
C PRO A 150 9.77 -3.01 -24.53
N ASP A 151 9.24 -3.52 -25.65
CA ASP A 151 9.76 -3.24 -26.99
C ASP A 151 9.62 -1.74 -27.31
N ILE A 152 8.46 -1.15 -27.04
CA ILE A 152 8.19 0.27 -27.26
C ILE A 152 9.16 1.13 -26.47
N ILE A 153 9.39 0.83 -25.19
CA ILE A 153 10.34 1.56 -24.34
C ILE A 153 11.76 1.46 -24.92
N LYS A 154 12.20 0.24 -25.28
CA LYS A 154 13.53 -0.01 -25.86
C LYS A 154 13.75 0.77 -27.16
N GLU A 155 12.79 0.70 -28.09
CA GLU A 155 12.85 1.42 -29.36
C GLU A 155 12.82 2.95 -29.14
N SER A 156 12.03 3.42 -28.16
CA SER A 156 11.96 4.83 -27.79
C SER A 156 13.29 5.36 -27.26
N MET A 157 14.00 4.58 -26.44
CA MET A 157 15.34 4.94 -25.97
C MET A 157 16.34 5.09 -27.12
N VAL A 158 16.32 4.17 -28.10
CA VAL A 158 17.19 4.24 -29.29
C VAL A 158 16.88 5.46 -30.15
N ALA A 159 15.60 5.75 -30.36
CA ALA A 159 15.17 6.95 -31.07
C ALA A 159 15.65 8.23 -30.36
N GLY A 160 15.52 8.29 -29.03
CA GLY A 160 15.99 9.40 -28.20
C GLY A 160 17.50 9.60 -28.29
N MET A 161 18.30 8.52 -28.21
CA MET A 161 19.76 8.59 -28.39
C MET A 161 20.15 9.13 -29.76
N THR A 162 19.51 8.64 -30.82
CA THR A 162 19.75 9.10 -32.20
C THR A 162 19.45 10.58 -32.37
N TRP A 163 18.31 11.03 -31.85
CA TRP A 163 17.93 12.43 -31.85
C TRP A 163 18.94 13.31 -31.09
N GLY A 164 19.38 12.86 -29.91
CA GLY A 164 20.39 13.55 -29.10
C GLY A 164 21.74 13.68 -29.81
N GLN A 165 22.22 12.61 -30.45
CA GLN A 165 23.45 12.62 -31.25
C GLN A 165 23.38 13.63 -32.40
N LYS A 166 22.23 13.71 -33.10
CA LYS A 166 22.02 14.68 -34.18
C LYS A 166 22.13 16.12 -33.68
N ILE A 167 21.58 16.42 -32.51
CA ILE A 167 21.69 17.75 -31.88
C ILE A 167 23.14 18.02 -31.49
N GLY A 168 23.81 17.07 -30.82
CA GLY A 168 25.21 17.21 -30.43
C GLY A 168 26.12 17.48 -31.63
N ALA A 169 25.98 16.73 -32.71
CA ALA A 169 26.74 16.93 -33.94
C ALA A 169 26.50 18.32 -34.55
N LYS A 170 25.26 18.81 -34.54
CA LYS A 170 24.92 20.16 -35.01
C LYS A 170 25.59 21.25 -34.16
N LEU A 171 25.61 21.09 -32.84
CA LEU A 171 26.24 22.05 -31.93
C LEU A 171 27.76 22.06 -32.07
N VAL A 172 28.40 20.88 -32.14
CA VAL A 172 29.84 20.76 -32.39
C VAL A 172 30.23 21.42 -33.72
N LYS A 173 29.41 21.24 -34.77
CA LYS A 173 29.64 21.90 -36.04
C LYS A 173 29.60 23.43 -35.91
N LYS A 174 28.59 23.97 -35.22
CA LYS A 174 28.48 25.43 -35.00
C LYS A 174 29.68 25.99 -34.23
N LEU A 175 30.11 25.34 -33.15
CA LEU A 175 31.27 25.78 -32.36
C LEU A 175 32.53 25.88 -33.21
N ARG A 176 32.75 24.94 -34.13
CA ARG A 176 33.91 24.96 -35.06
C ARG A 176 33.81 26.02 -36.15
N GLU A 177 32.62 26.51 -36.46
CA GLU A 177 32.39 27.56 -37.46
C GLU A 177 32.46 28.97 -36.86
N GLU A 178 32.40 29.06 -35.53
CA GLU A 178 32.51 30.32 -34.75
C GLU A 178 33.94 30.60 -34.23
N GLU A 179 34.87 29.64 -34.38
CA GLU A 179 36.33 29.77 -34.17
C GLU A 179 37.06 30.19 -35.46
#